data_AF-A0A966Y2K7-F1
#
_entry.id   AF-A0A966Y2K7-F1
#
_cell.length_a   1.000
_cell.length_b   1.000
_cell.length_c   1.000
_cell.angle_alpha   90.00
_cell.angle_beta   90.00
_cell.angle_gamma   90.00
#
_symmetry.space_group_name_H-M   'P 1'
#
loop_
_entity.id
_entity.type
_entity.pdbx_description
1 polymer ?
#
loop_
_entity_poly.entity_id
_entity_poly.type
_entity_poly.pdbx_seq_one_letter_code
_entity_poly.pdbx_strand_id
1 'polypeptide(L)'
;MVRDTVVSLARHGFTRFFFVNGHGGNIATVTAAFSEIYAERSMERMSNQPSVKCALRNWWDGAGVKALSRELYPTGEGSHATASEVALTWYGYPETINRTQLEPRIAPNGSFADAEDYRRAFPDGRIGSDPSQATPEHGKRFYDTAVDEVARDYQAWVAR
;
A
#
# COMPACT_ATOMS: atom_id res chain seq x y z
N MET A 1 18.23 -0.63 -1.98
CA MET A 1 17.45 0.05 -0.92
C MET A 1 16.85 -0.91 0.11
N VAL A 2 15.85 -1.75 -0.22
CA VAL A 2 15.21 -2.67 0.76
C VAL A 2 16.26 -3.58 1.41
N ARG A 3 17.05 -4.27 0.57
CA ARG A 3 18.18 -5.10 0.99
C ARG A 3 19.13 -4.36 1.93
N ASP A 4 19.66 -3.22 1.48
CA ASP A 4 20.66 -2.48 2.24
C ASP A 4 20.12 -2.01 3.60
N THR A 5 18.85 -1.62 3.65
CA THR A 5 18.16 -1.24 4.90
C THR A 5 18.06 -2.41 5.85
N VAL A 6 17.54 -3.55 5.37
CA VAL A 6 17.35 -4.76 6.18
C VAL A 6 18.68 -5.31 6.67
N VAL A 7 19.66 -5.47 5.78
CA VAL A 7 20.97 -6.03 6.14
C VAL A 7 21.71 -5.10 7.09
N SER A 8 21.67 -3.78 6.87
CA SER A 8 22.32 -2.82 7.78
C SER A 8 21.71 -2.88 9.18
N LEU A 9 20.38 -2.82 9.29
CA LEU A 9 19.70 -2.91 10.59
C LEU A 9 19.87 -4.28 11.25
N ALA A 10 19.96 -5.36 10.45
CA ALA A 10 20.24 -6.69 11.00
C ALA A 10 21.61 -6.77 11.68
N ARG A 11 22.61 -5.98 11.25
CA ARG A 11 23.90 -5.86 11.95
C ARG A 11 23.77 -5.24 13.34
N HIS A 12 22.70 -4.48 13.58
CA HIS A 12 22.37 -3.88 14.88
C HIS A 12 21.43 -4.77 15.73
N GLY A 13 21.15 -6.00 15.30
CA GLY A 13 20.35 -6.97 16.07
C GLY A 13 18.86 -7.00 15.72
N PHE A 14 18.39 -6.22 14.74
CA PHE A 14 17.01 -6.32 14.26
C PHE A 14 16.79 -7.60 13.45
N THR A 15 15.73 -8.34 13.76
CA THR A 15 15.41 -9.63 13.11
C THR A 15 14.00 -9.67 12.51
N ARG A 16 13.24 -8.60 12.68
CA ARG A 16 11.83 -8.49 12.29
C ARG A 16 11.61 -7.16 11.57
N PHE A 17 11.33 -7.22 10.27
CA PHE A 17 11.08 -6.06 9.42
C PHE A 17 9.66 -6.10 8.89
N PHE A 18 8.82 -5.16 9.33
CA PHE A 18 7.42 -5.06 8.93
C PHE A 18 7.22 -3.79 8.10
N PHE A 19 6.99 -3.95 6.82
CA PHE A 19 6.83 -2.86 5.86
C PHE A 19 5.35 -2.54 5.69
N VAL A 20 4.95 -1.30 6.03
CA VAL A 20 3.63 -0.76 5.70
C VAL A 20 3.72 -0.10 4.32
N ASN A 21 2.92 -0.57 3.37
CA ASN A 21 2.97 -0.18 1.97
C ASN A 21 1.74 0.63 1.56
N GLY A 22 2.00 1.70 0.80
CA GLY A 22 0.99 2.60 0.24
C GLY A 22 0.78 2.45 -1.27
N HIS A 23 1.60 1.64 -1.97
CA HIS A 23 1.58 1.59 -3.44
C HIS A 23 1.65 0.16 -3.98
N GLY A 24 0.65 -0.24 -4.76
CA GLY A 24 0.53 -1.61 -5.30
C GLY A 24 1.73 -2.04 -6.15
N GLY A 25 2.33 -1.12 -6.91
CA GLY A 25 3.52 -1.39 -7.75
C GLY A 25 4.75 -1.86 -6.97
N ASN A 26 4.81 -1.61 -5.65
CA ASN A 26 5.93 -2.05 -4.80
C ASN A 26 5.83 -3.52 -4.40
N ILE A 27 4.66 -4.17 -4.52
CA ILE A 27 4.45 -5.50 -3.94
C ILE A 27 5.42 -6.53 -4.52
N ALA A 28 5.52 -6.60 -5.84
CA ALA A 28 6.37 -7.58 -6.52
C ALA A 28 7.86 -7.35 -6.22
N THR A 29 8.33 -6.10 -6.30
CA THR A 29 9.74 -5.75 -6.13
C THR A 29 10.20 -5.87 -4.68
N VAL A 30 9.37 -5.48 -3.71
CA VAL A 30 9.70 -5.62 -2.28
C VAL A 30 9.72 -7.09 -1.85
N THR A 31 8.77 -7.90 -2.33
CA THR A 31 8.75 -9.35 -2.01
C THR A 31 9.87 -10.13 -2.72
N ALA A 32 10.27 -9.71 -3.92
CA ALA A 32 11.47 -10.21 -4.57
C ALA A 32 12.72 -9.89 -3.73
N ALA A 33 12.86 -8.65 -3.25
CA ALA A 33 13.97 -8.26 -2.39
C ALA A 33 14.02 -9.06 -1.08
N PHE A 34 12.87 -9.44 -0.50
CA PHE A 34 12.86 -10.35 0.66
C PHE A 34 13.46 -11.71 0.32
N SER A 35 13.11 -12.26 -0.84
CA SER A 35 13.63 -13.55 -1.31
C SER A 35 15.14 -13.49 -1.56
N GLU A 36 15.64 -12.40 -2.15
CA GLU A 36 17.08 -12.17 -2.33
C GLU A 36 17.84 -12.13 -0.99
N ILE A 37 17.31 -11.40 0.00
CA ILE A 37 17.91 -11.33 1.34
C ILE A 37 17.97 -12.73 1.97
N TYR A 38 16.90 -13.52 1.86
CA TYR A 38 16.88 -14.87 2.41
C TYR A 38 17.83 -15.82 1.68
N ALA A 39 17.92 -15.71 0.36
CA ALA A 39 18.86 -16.50 -0.44
C ALA A 39 20.31 -16.20 -0.04
N GLU A 40 20.70 -14.93 0.07
CA GLU A 40 22.04 -14.54 0.52
C GLU A 40 22.34 -15.08 1.92
N ARG A 41 21.42 -14.91 2.87
CA ARG A 41 21.57 -15.43 4.24
C ARG A 41 21.73 -16.94 4.28
N SER A 42 21.07 -17.68 3.39
CA SER A 42 21.18 -19.15 3.33
C SER A 42 22.56 -19.64 2.86
N MET A 43 23.32 -18.77 2.19
CA MET A 43 24.66 -19.06 1.67
C MET A 43 25.78 -18.60 2.63
N GLU A 44 25.45 -17.87 3.70
CA GLU A 44 26.41 -17.48 4.73
C GLU A 44 26.91 -18.70 5.53
N ARG A 45 28.10 -18.59 6.14
CA ARG A 45 28.61 -19.63 7.03
C ARG A 45 27.61 -19.86 8.17
N MET A 46 27.23 -21.13 8.39
CA MET A 46 26.33 -21.52 9.47
C MET A 46 26.81 -20.95 10.80
N SER A 47 26.01 -20.04 11.37
CA SER A 47 26.37 -19.25 12.55
C SER A 47 25.35 -19.36 13.68
N ASN A 48 24.30 -20.18 13.51
CA ASN A 48 23.12 -20.29 14.40
C ASN A 48 22.53 -18.92 14.79
N GLN A 49 22.74 -17.89 13.96
CA GLN A 49 22.19 -16.55 14.18
C GLN A 49 20.67 -16.58 14.00
N PRO A 50 19.92 -15.74 14.75
CA PRO A 50 18.49 -15.60 14.55
C PRO A 50 18.14 -15.23 13.09
N SER A 51 17.12 -15.88 12.54
CA SER A 51 16.66 -15.57 11.19
C SER A 51 16.07 -14.17 11.10
N VAL A 52 16.45 -13.44 10.05
CA VAL A 52 15.76 -12.23 9.61
C VAL A 52 14.42 -12.63 8.97
N LYS A 53 13.33 -12.02 9.42
CA LYS A 53 12.00 -12.17 8.81
C LYS A 53 11.49 -10.81 8.36
N CYS A 54 10.98 -10.75 7.14
CA CYS A 54 10.36 -9.58 6.52
C CYS A 54 8.89 -9.87 6.23
N ALA A 55 8.04 -8.86 6.40
CA ALA A 55 6.63 -8.88 6.02
C ALA A 55 6.26 -7.58 5.31
N LEU A 56 5.38 -7.68 4.32
CA LEU A 56 4.75 -6.55 3.66
C LEU A 56 3.27 -6.52 4.02
N ARG A 57 2.75 -5.35 4.39
CA ARG A 57 1.32 -5.12 4.59
C ARG A 57 0.89 -3.87 3.85
N ASN A 58 -0.11 -4.04 3.00
CA ASN A 58 -0.76 -2.94 2.33
C ASN A 58 -1.86 -2.39 3.24
N TRP A 59 -1.91 -1.08 3.48
CA TRP A 59 -2.88 -0.51 4.41
C TRP A 59 -4.33 -0.77 3.98
N TRP A 60 -4.58 -0.93 2.67
CA TRP A 60 -5.91 -1.14 2.09
C TRP A 60 -6.39 -2.60 2.14
N ASP A 61 -5.54 -3.56 2.53
CA ASP A 61 -5.87 -4.98 2.41
C ASP A 61 -6.73 -5.54 3.54
N GLY A 62 -6.81 -4.82 4.66
CA GLY A 62 -7.56 -5.21 5.85
C GLY A 62 -9.06 -5.38 5.58
N ALA A 63 -9.69 -6.30 6.31
CA ALA A 63 -11.09 -6.66 6.06
C ALA A 63 -12.04 -5.49 6.37
N GLY A 64 -11.77 -4.74 7.43
CA GLY A 64 -12.47 -3.52 7.80
C GLY A 64 -12.29 -2.43 6.76
N VAL A 65 -11.07 -2.20 6.27
CA VAL A 65 -10.82 -1.22 5.20
C VAL A 65 -11.58 -1.58 3.91
N LYS A 66 -11.55 -2.86 3.51
CA LYS A 66 -12.30 -3.36 2.35
C LYS A 66 -13.82 -3.25 2.52
N ALA A 67 -14.33 -3.50 3.73
CA ALA A 67 -15.75 -3.33 4.03
C ALA A 67 -16.17 -1.86 3.96
N LEU A 68 -15.36 -0.97 4.54
CA LEU A 68 -15.59 0.47 4.52
C LEU A 68 -15.54 1.05 3.11
N SER A 69 -14.59 0.61 2.28
CA SER A 69 -14.52 1.01 0.86
C SER A 69 -15.79 0.61 0.09
N ARG A 70 -16.31 -0.62 0.30
CA ARG A 70 -17.58 -1.04 -0.31
C ARG A 70 -18.81 -0.29 0.22
N GLU A 71 -18.80 0.08 1.50
CA GLU A 71 -19.88 0.87 2.12
C GLU A 71 -19.93 2.29 1.56
N LEU A 72 -18.77 2.97 1.53
CA LEU A 72 -18.68 4.37 1.14
C LEU A 72 -18.70 4.58 -0.37
N TYR A 73 -18.09 3.65 -1.12
CA TYR A 73 -17.88 3.76 -2.56
C TYR A 73 -18.35 2.49 -3.27
N PRO A 74 -19.66 2.16 -3.22
CA PRO A 74 -20.20 0.96 -3.84
C PRO A 74 -19.98 0.92 -5.36
N THR A 75 -19.77 2.09 -5.97
CA THR A 75 -19.41 2.27 -7.38
C THR A 75 -18.29 3.30 -7.49
N GLY A 76 -17.35 3.11 -8.41
CA GLY A 76 -16.32 4.12 -8.71
C GLY A 76 -15.17 4.19 -7.71
N GLU A 77 -14.92 3.16 -6.90
CA GLU A 77 -13.67 3.09 -6.12
C GLU A 77 -12.45 2.93 -7.05
N GLY A 78 -12.51 2.00 -8.00
CA GLY A 78 -11.44 1.76 -8.97
C GLY A 78 -10.20 1.07 -8.37
N SER A 79 -9.05 1.25 -9.02
CA SER A 79 -7.77 0.64 -8.63
C SER A 79 -6.60 1.64 -8.53
N HIS A 80 -6.77 2.87 -9.01
CA HIS A 80 -5.79 3.94 -8.84
C HIS A 80 -6.43 5.33 -8.89
N ALA A 81 -5.91 6.26 -8.09
CA ALA A 81 -6.56 7.51 -7.70
C ALA A 81 -7.98 7.26 -7.16
N THR A 82 -8.12 6.26 -6.29
CA THR A 82 -9.37 5.84 -5.65
C THR A 82 -9.94 6.90 -4.71
N ALA A 83 -11.24 6.83 -4.44
CA ALA A 83 -11.86 7.74 -3.48
C ALA A 83 -11.33 7.52 -2.05
N SER A 84 -10.97 6.28 -1.69
CA SER A 84 -10.37 5.98 -0.38
C SER A 84 -8.99 6.60 -0.19
N GLU A 85 -8.09 6.52 -1.18
CA GLU A 85 -6.74 7.09 -1.05
C GLU A 85 -6.74 8.62 -1.06
N VAL A 86 -7.61 9.22 -1.89
CA VAL A 86 -7.80 10.68 -1.92
C VAL A 86 -8.42 11.17 -0.61
N ALA A 87 -9.43 10.47 -0.08
CA ALA A 87 -10.04 10.80 1.21
C ALA A 87 -9.01 10.76 2.35
N LEU A 88 -8.20 9.69 2.42
CA LEU A 88 -7.14 9.55 3.41
C LEU A 88 -6.11 10.67 3.32
N THR A 89 -5.73 11.05 2.10
CA THR A 89 -4.81 12.17 1.86
C THR A 89 -5.40 13.50 2.32
N TRP A 90 -6.66 13.79 1.98
CA TRP A 90 -7.34 15.02 2.41
C TRP A 90 -7.62 15.09 3.91
N TYR A 91 -7.74 13.96 4.59
CA TYR A 91 -7.78 13.93 6.05
C TYR A 91 -6.44 14.36 6.66
N GLY A 92 -5.31 13.83 6.15
CA GLY A 92 -3.98 14.18 6.65
C GLY A 92 -3.48 15.56 6.23
N TYR A 93 -3.92 16.02 5.05
CA TYR A 93 -3.45 17.24 4.38
C TYR A 93 -4.63 18.01 3.77
N PRO A 94 -5.53 18.58 4.59
CA PRO A 94 -6.75 19.25 4.12
C PRO A 94 -6.48 20.46 3.21
N GLU A 95 -5.30 21.06 3.28
CA GLU A 95 -4.85 22.15 2.39
C GLU A 95 -4.68 21.70 0.93
N THR A 96 -4.59 20.39 0.67
CA THR A 96 -4.42 19.83 -0.68
C THR A 96 -5.75 19.48 -1.37
N ILE A 97 -6.89 19.77 -0.71
CA ILE A 97 -8.21 19.48 -1.26
C ILE A 97 -8.38 20.15 -2.62
N ASN A 98 -8.68 19.35 -3.63
CA ASN A 98 -8.92 19.79 -4.99
C ASN A 98 -10.26 19.25 -5.49
N ARG A 99 -11.16 20.15 -5.89
CA ARG A 99 -12.50 19.83 -6.38
C ARG A 99 -12.66 20.05 -7.88
N THR A 100 -11.57 19.96 -8.64
CA THR A 100 -11.62 19.97 -10.11
C THR A 100 -12.61 18.95 -10.63
N GLN A 101 -13.44 19.36 -11.59
CA GLN A 101 -14.35 18.44 -12.28
C GLN A 101 -13.55 17.46 -13.14
N LEU A 102 -13.88 16.17 -13.01
CA LEU A 102 -13.24 15.08 -13.74
C LEU A 102 -14.22 14.47 -14.74
N GLU A 103 -13.79 14.36 -16.00
CA GLU A 103 -14.59 13.79 -17.09
C GLU A 103 -13.79 12.69 -17.81
N PRO A 104 -14.34 11.47 -17.98
CA PRO A 104 -15.62 11.01 -17.43
C PRO A 104 -15.59 10.93 -15.89
N ARG A 105 -16.76 11.03 -15.25
CA ARG A 105 -16.85 10.96 -13.77
C ARG A 105 -16.15 9.72 -13.21
N ILE A 106 -16.47 8.52 -13.72
CA ILE A 106 -15.74 7.28 -13.42
C ILE A 106 -14.76 7.04 -14.56
N ALA A 107 -13.47 6.92 -14.25
CA ALA A 107 -12.44 6.69 -15.24
C ALA A 107 -12.57 5.30 -15.92
N PRO A 108 -12.01 5.13 -17.13
CA PRO A 108 -11.88 3.81 -17.75
C PRO A 108 -11.13 2.81 -16.85
N ASN A 109 -11.44 1.53 -16.99
CA ASN A 109 -10.77 0.45 -16.29
C ASN A 109 -10.11 -0.50 -17.31
N GLY A 110 -9.02 -1.16 -16.91
CA GLY A 110 -8.28 -2.04 -17.78
C GLY A 110 -6.90 -2.39 -17.24
N SER A 111 -6.10 -3.02 -18.09
CA SER A 111 -4.68 -3.31 -17.85
C SER A 111 -3.79 -2.34 -18.62
N PHE A 112 -2.51 -2.31 -18.24
CA PHE A 112 -1.46 -1.57 -18.93
C PHE A 112 -0.17 -2.38 -18.92
N ALA A 113 0.72 -2.10 -19.87
CA ALA A 113 2.07 -2.66 -19.91
C ALA A 113 3.11 -1.68 -19.35
N ASP A 114 3.55 -0.72 -20.16
CA ASP A 114 4.56 0.27 -19.82
C ASP A 114 3.96 1.66 -19.54
N ALA A 115 4.81 2.65 -19.30
CA ALA A 115 4.37 4.01 -18.98
C ALA A 115 3.67 4.73 -20.15
N GLU A 116 4.07 4.45 -21.40
CA GLU A 116 3.41 5.04 -22.57
C GLU A 116 2.04 4.41 -22.80
N ASP A 117 1.94 3.09 -22.60
CA ASP A 117 0.68 2.36 -22.63
C ASP A 117 -0.26 2.80 -21.51
N TYR A 118 0.26 2.95 -20.29
CA TYR A 118 -0.48 3.50 -19.17
C TYR A 118 -1.07 4.87 -19.50
N ARG A 119 -0.25 5.80 -20.01
CA ARG A 119 -0.71 7.15 -20.36
C ARG A 119 -1.75 7.15 -21.48
N ARG A 120 -1.64 6.22 -22.44
CA ARG A 120 -2.61 6.07 -23.52
C ARG A 120 -3.94 5.48 -23.03
N ALA A 121 -3.89 4.49 -22.14
CA ALA A 121 -5.07 3.84 -21.58
C ALA A 121 -5.79 4.70 -20.53
N PHE A 122 -5.03 5.48 -19.75
CA PHE A 122 -5.51 6.29 -18.63
C PHE A 122 -4.97 7.74 -18.74
N PRO A 123 -5.53 8.58 -19.63
CA PRO A 123 -4.95 9.89 -19.95
C PRO A 123 -4.88 10.89 -18.79
N ASP A 124 -5.77 10.78 -17.81
CA ASP A 124 -5.78 11.59 -16.58
C ASP A 124 -5.17 10.85 -15.37
N GLY A 125 -4.61 9.65 -15.61
CA GLY A 125 -3.99 8.80 -14.60
C GLY A 125 -4.95 8.02 -13.70
N ARG A 126 -6.26 8.17 -13.83
CA ARG A 126 -7.21 7.38 -13.01
C ARG A 126 -7.46 6.01 -13.61
N ILE A 127 -7.71 5.01 -12.77
CA ILE A 127 -8.11 3.66 -13.21
C ILE A 127 -9.39 3.24 -12.51
N GLY A 128 -10.50 3.23 -13.25
CA GLY A 128 -11.82 2.80 -12.75
C GLY A 128 -12.42 3.65 -11.63
N SER A 129 -11.80 4.78 -11.29
CA SER A 129 -12.07 5.54 -10.06
C SER A 129 -12.81 6.85 -10.33
N ASP A 130 -13.65 7.22 -9.37
CA ASP A 130 -14.27 8.54 -9.19
C ASP A 130 -13.85 9.10 -7.82
N PRO A 131 -12.71 9.79 -7.74
CA PRO A 131 -12.23 10.37 -6.48
C PRO A 131 -13.05 11.59 -6.02
N SER A 132 -14.01 12.08 -6.81
CA SER A 132 -14.87 13.20 -6.37
C SER A 132 -15.78 12.83 -5.19
N GLN A 133 -15.94 11.52 -4.92
CA GLN A 133 -16.66 10.97 -3.76
C GLN A 133 -15.90 11.14 -2.43
N ALA A 134 -14.60 11.48 -2.48
CA ALA A 134 -13.76 11.60 -1.30
C ALA A 134 -14.20 12.75 -0.38
N THR A 135 -14.10 12.52 0.93
CA THR A 135 -14.24 13.57 1.96
C THR A 135 -13.18 13.35 3.05
N PRO A 136 -12.70 14.42 3.72
CA PRO A 136 -11.82 14.27 4.88
C PRO A 136 -12.43 13.38 5.98
N GLU A 137 -13.76 13.41 6.15
CA GLU A 137 -14.48 12.58 7.11
C GLU A 137 -14.38 11.09 6.77
N HIS A 138 -14.52 10.73 5.49
CA HIS A 138 -14.24 9.37 5.03
C HIS A 138 -12.78 9.01 5.27
N GLY A 139 -11.86 9.95 5.00
CA GLY A 139 -10.43 9.76 5.22
C GLY A 139 -10.09 9.42 6.67
N LYS A 140 -10.72 10.10 7.63
CA LYS A 140 -10.58 9.77 9.05
C LYS A 140 -11.03 8.35 9.35
N ARG A 141 -12.18 7.92 8.80
CA ARG A 141 -12.70 6.54 8.99
C ARG A 141 -11.72 5.50 8.44
N PHE A 142 -11.15 5.74 7.25
CA PHE A 142 -10.12 4.88 6.68
C PHE A 142 -8.85 4.86 7.53
N TYR A 143 -8.38 6.02 7.98
CA TYR A 143 -7.21 6.14 8.84
C TYR A 143 -7.36 5.32 10.13
N ASP A 144 -8.44 5.56 10.88
CA ASP A 144 -8.70 4.89 12.15
C ASP A 144 -8.77 3.35 11.95
N THR A 145 -9.47 2.91 10.90
CA THR A 145 -9.63 1.49 10.58
C THR A 145 -8.30 0.84 10.17
N ALA A 146 -7.54 1.50 9.30
CA ALA A 146 -6.27 0.99 8.81
C ALA A 146 -5.21 0.94 9.92
N VAL A 147 -5.15 1.95 10.79
CA VAL A 147 -4.22 1.96 11.94
C VAL A 147 -4.52 0.80 12.88
N ASP A 148 -5.79 0.57 13.23
CA ASP A 148 -6.17 -0.55 14.10
C ASP A 148 -5.81 -1.92 13.48
N GLU A 149 -6.17 -2.14 12.21
CA GLU A 149 -5.92 -3.42 11.54
C GLU A 149 -4.42 -3.68 11.33
N VAL A 150 -3.66 -2.68 10.87
CA VAL A 150 -2.21 -2.81 10.67
C VAL A 150 -1.49 -3.02 12.00
N ALA A 151 -1.92 -2.35 13.08
CA ALA A 151 -1.36 -2.57 14.41
C ALA A 151 -1.64 -3.99 14.93
N ARG A 152 -2.88 -4.49 14.77
CA ARG A 152 -3.23 -5.87 15.13
C ARG A 152 -2.41 -6.89 14.34
N ASP A 153 -2.25 -6.68 13.03
CA ASP A 153 -1.44 -7.52 12.16
C ASP A 153 0.04 -7.53 12.58
N TYR A 154 0.59 -6.37 12.93
CA TYR A 154 1.96 -6.25 13.42
C TYR A 154 2.16 -7.03 14.72
N GLN A 155 1.27 -6.86 15.70
CA GLN A 155 1.34 -7.57 16.98
C GLN A 155 1.23 -9.09 16.80
N ALA A 156 0.29 -9.54 15.96
CA ALA A 156 0.11 -10.95 15.65
C ALA A 156 1.28 -11.55 14.86
N TRP A 157 2.02 -10.74 14.09
CA TRP A 157 3.18 -11.18 13.33
C TRP A 157 4.46 -11.22 14.17
N VAL A 158 4.69 -10.22 15.02
CA VAL A 158 5.91 -10.16 15.86
C VAL A 158 5.92 -11.22 16.96
N ALA A 159 4.74 -11.67 17.41
CA ALA A 159 4.60 -12.76 18.39
C ALA A 159 4.95 -14.17 17.83
N ARG A 160 5.33 -14.29 16.55
CA ARG A 160 5.68 -15.56 15.85
C ARG A 160 7.19 -15.76 15.65
#